data_AF-A0A954PYI5-F1
#
_entry.id   AF-A0A954PYI5-F1
#
_cell.length_a   1.000
_cell.length_b   1.000
_cell.length_c   1.000
_cell.angle_alpha   90.00
_cell.angle_beta   90.00
_cell.angle_gamma   90.00
#
_symmetry.space_group_name_H-M   'P 1'
#
loop_
_entity.id
_entity.type
_entity.pdbx_description
1 polymer ?
#
loop_
_entity_poly.entity_id
_entity_poly.type
_entity_poly.pdbx_seq_one_letter_code
_entity_poly.pdbx_strand_id
1 'polypeptide(L)'
;MISLPNHGVFAALYAYRLIVTFASIWSIASCCVGEEIRFTVIESDGQKVPCRIHLRDSAGTPIKAKGLPFWNDHFVCDGSAAVSVTPGEYSWEIERGPEYQRLIGTVDVESGTSPSIKKQIDRITSLRDEGWFSGDLHVHRPVAEIESLMLAEDLDFAPVIGWWNTPAPDAPTADQTEFHFGDNRVYCTGAGEDEREGGALLYFGLRKPLDLTVRSREFPSPMHFVEAATRQDAHVWIDIEKPFWWDVPMWLASGKMKSIGIANNHMNRSGMLASEAWGKPRDEQRLPAPRGNGFWTQEIYYH
;
A
#
# COMPACT_ATOMS: atom_id res chain seq x y z
N MET A 1 -79.17 -1.25 62.02
CA MET A 1 -79.06 -2.71 61.90
C MET A 1 -77.64 -3.06 62.31
N ILE A 2 -77.52 -3.65 63.51
CA ILE A 2 -76.36 -4.35 64.11
C ILE A 2 -75.04 -3.56 64.29
N SER A 3 -74.77 -3.28 65.57
CA SER A 3 -73.53 -2.80 66.19
C SER A 3 -72.53 -3.95 66.40
N LEU A 4 -71.23 -3.62 66.60
CA LEU A 4 -70.25 -4.19 67.57
C LEU A 4 -68.81 -4.42 67.02
N PRO A 5 -67.77 -4.48 67.89
CA PRO A 5 -66.61 -3.58 67.81
C PRO A 5 -65.23 -4.28 68.00
N ASN A 6 -64.19 -3.43 68.09
CA ASN A 6 -62.96 -3.42 68.93
C ASN A 6 -62.32 -4.68 69.57
N HIS A 7 -60.99 -4.51 69.73
CA HIS A 7 -60.00 -5.20 70.58
C HIS A 7 -59.52 -6.56 70.04
N GLY A 8 -58.25 -6.95 70.02
CA GLY A 8 -56.98 -6.46 70.53
C GLY A 8 -56.06 -7.69 70.72
N VAL A 9 -54.73 -7.49 70.84
CA VAL A 9 -53.77 -8.31 71.61
C VAL A 9 -53.01 -9.49 70.91
N PHE A 10 -51.67 -9.28 70.78
CA PHE A 10 -50.48 -10.16 70.93
C PHE A 10 -50.21 -11.40 70.02
N ALA A 11 -48.99 -11.49 69.46
CA ALA A 11 -47.88 -12.34 69.94
C ALA A 11 -46.78 -12.60 68.87
N ALA A 12 -45.53 -12.71 69.31
CA ALA A 12 -44.28 -12.84 68.54
C ALA A 12 -43.98 -14.27 68.04
N LEU A 13 -43.05 -14.45 67.08
CA LEU A 13 -41.97 -15.49 67.10
C LEU A 13 -41.05 -15.47 65.84
N TYR A 14 -39.73 -15.34 66.10
CA TYR A 14 -38.53 -15.90 65.45
C TYR A 14 -38.40 -16.06 63.92
N ALA A 15 -37.36 -15.43 63.35
CA ALA A 15 -36.78 -15.79 62.05
C ALA A 15 -35.25 -15.95 62.14
N TYR A 16 -34.76 -17.12 61.72
CA TYR A 16 -33.36 -17.55 61.64
C TYR A 16 -32.56 -16.71 60.62
N ARG A 17 -31.34 -16.27 60.96
CA ARG A 17 -30.39 -15.67 60.00
C ARG A 17 -29.46 -16.74 59.43
N LEU A 18 -29.54 -16.99 58.13
CA LEU A 18 -28.52 -17.71 57.36
C LEU A 18 -27.40 -16.73 56.97
N ILE A 19 -26.15 -17.05 57.34
CA ILE A 19 -24.96 -16.34 56.87
C ILE A 19 -24.39 -17.17 55.70
N VAL A 20 -24.35 -16.57 54.51
CA VAL A 20 -23.66 -17.13 53.33
C VAL A 20 -22.33 -16.40 53.18
N THR A 21 -21.22 -17.10 53.43
CA THR A 21 -19.86 -16.62 53.17
C THR A 21 -19.49 -16.88 51.70
N PHE A 22 -19.31 -15.82 50.92
CA PHE A 22 -18.70 -15.86 49.59
C PHE A 22 -17.17 -15.88 49.72
N ALA A 23 -16.54 -17.01 49.37
CA ALA A 23 -15.10 -17.07 49.15
C ALA A 23 -14.80 -16.56 47.73
N SER A 24 -14.10 -15.43 47.62
CA SER A 24 -13.64 -14.87 46.36
C SER A 24 -12.29 -15.50 46.00
N ILE A 25 -12.28 -16.34 44.96
CA ILE A 25 -11.06 -16.87 44.35
C ILE A 25 -10.51 -15.76 43.43
N TRP A 26 -9.40 -15.15 43.83
CA TRP A 26 -8.62 -14.29 42.95
C TRP A 26 -7.79 -15.16 42.01
N SER A 27 -8.26 -15.35 40.77
CA SER A 27 -7.39 -15.79 39.68
C SER A 27 -6.43 -14.66 39.35
N ILE A 28 -5.16 -14.84 39.71
CA ILE A 28 -4.08 -14.03 39.16
C ILE A 28 -3.98 -14.39 37.68
N ALA A 29 -4.61 -13.59 36.82
CA ALA A 29 -4.34 -13.64 35.40
C ALA A 29 -2.89 -13.22 35.21
N SER A 30 -1.99 -14.18 34.98
CA SER A 30 -0.68 -13.88 34.43
C SER A 30 -0.94 -13.19 33.10
N CYS A 31 -0.64 -11.89 33.04
CA CYS A 31 -0.70 -11.16 31.78
C CYS A 31 0.46 -11.71 30.95
N CYS A 32 0.19 -12.73 30.14
CA CYS A 32 1.12 -13.22 29.14
C CYS A 32 1.40 -12.02 28.24
N VAL A 33 2.55 -11.37 28.42
CA VAL A 33 3.06 -10.41 27.44
C VAL A 33 3.21 -11.24 26.18
N GLY A 34 2.40 -10.93 25.15
CA GLY A 34 2.48 -11.65 23.88
C GLY A 34 3.90 -11.61 23.35
N GLU A 35 4.35 -12.70 22.72
CA GLU A 35 5.68 -12.74 22.13
C GLU A 35 5.80 -11.67 21.01
N GLU A 36 6.93 -10.98 20.95
CA GLU A 36 7.15 -9.87 20.02
C GLU A 36 8.52 -9.94 19.36
N ILE A 37 8.57 -9.69 18.05
CA ILE A 37 9.84 -9.40 17.37
C ILE A 37 9.97 -7.88 17.28
N ARG A 38 11.06 -7.33 17.83
CA ARG A 38 11.36 -5.88 17.79
C ARG A 38 12.41 -5.56 16.75
N PHE A 39 12.03 -4.79 15.73
CA PHE A 39 12.92 -4.28 14.70
C PHE A 39 13.43 -2.88 15.04
N THR A 40 14.70 -2.64 14.78
CA THR A 40 15.30 -1.30 14.70
C THR A 40 16.23 -1.28 13.50
N VAL A 41 15.93 -0.42 12.54
CA VAL A 41 16.70 -0.26 11.31
C VAL A 41 17.32 1.12 11.30
N ILE A 42 18.64 1.17 11.11
CA ILE A 42 19.43 2.40 11.14
C ILE A 42 20.25 2.54 9.86
N GLU A 43 20.66 3.77 9.56
CA GLU A 43 21.72 4.04 8.58
C GLU A 43 23.10 4.09 9.24
N SER A 44 24.13 4.32 8.41
CA SER A 44 25.54 4.43 8.83
C SER A 44 25.83 5.54 9.85
N ASP A 45 24.98 6.57 9.91
CA ASP A 45 25.06 7.65 10.89
C ASP A 45 24.40 7.31 12.24
N GLY A 46 23.77 6.13 12.32
CA GLY A 46 23.08 5.63 13.50
C GLY A 46 21.63 6.11 13.65
N GLN A 47 21.12 6.94 12.74
CA GLN A 47 19.73 7.37 12.76
C GLN A 47 18.80 6.27 12.27
N LYS A 48 17.59 6.20 12.84
CA LYS A 48 16.55 5.30 12.35
C LYS A 48 16.12 5.71 10.96
N VAL A 49 15.88 4.73 10.11
CA VAL A 49 15.49 4.97 8.72
C VAL A 49 14.22 4.21 8.37
N PRO A 50 13.22 4.87 7.75
CA PRO A 50 12.03 4.20 7.26
C PRO A 50 12.37 3.06 6.29
N CYS A 51 11.63 1.98 6.35
CA CYS A 51 11.88 0.81 5.51
C CYS A 51 10.63 -0.06 5.41
N ARG A 52 10.63 -0.97 4.42
CA ARG A 52 9.70 -2.08 4.38
C ARG A 52 10.30 -3.31 5.05
N ILE A 53 9.46 -4.07 5.72
CA ILE A 53 9.82 -5.34 6.35
C ILE A 53 8.88 -6.43 5.84
N HIS A 54 9.47 -7.46 5.27
CA HIS A 54 8.82 -8.73 5.00
C HIS A 54 9.10 -9.64 6.20
N LEU A 55 8.07 -10.17 6.83
CA LEU A 55 8.20 -11.12 7.92
C LEU A 55 7.31 -12.31 7.61
N ARG A 56 7.86 -13.53 7.64
CA ARG A 56 7.14 -14.76 7.34
C ARG A 56 7.37 -15.80 8.41
N ASP A 57 6.35 -16.58 8.72
CA ASP A 57 6.50 -17.80 9.52
C ASP A 57 7.22 -18.92 8.74
N SER A 58 7.43 -20.06 9.39
CA SER A 58 8.05 -21.24 8.79
C SER A 58 7.24 -21.88 7.64
N ALA A 59 5.95 -21.56 7.52
CA ALA A 59 5.12 -21.96 6.38
C ALA A 59 5.21 -20.95 5.21
N GLY A 60 5.95 -19.85 5.37
CA GLY A 60 6.08 -18.78 4.38
C GLY A 60 4.92 -17.76 4.43
N THR A 61 4.03 -17.87 5.42
CA THR A 61 2.87 -16.98 5.57
C THR A 61 3.34 -15.61 6.04
N PRO A 62 2.99 -14.52 5.33
CA PRO A 62 3.33 -13.17 5.78
C PRO A 62 2.66 -12.81 7.11
N ILE A 63 3.43 -12.20 8.00
CA ILE A 63 2.97 -11.69 9.30
C ILE A 63 2.63 -10.20 9.17
N LYS A 64 1.42 -9.85 9.60
CA LYS A 64 0.94 -8.46 9.59
C LYS A 64 1.31 -7.77 10.90
N ALA A 65 2.04 -6.66 10.81
CA ALA A 65 2.24 -5.77 11.95
C ALA A 65 1.01 -4.89 12.16
N LYS A 66 0.41 -4.94 13.36
CA LYS A 66 -0.80 -4.18 13.67
C LYS A 66 -0.52 -2.68 13.66
N GLY A 67 -1.37 -1.91 12.97
CA GLY A 67 -1.28 -0.45 12.95
C GLY A 67 -0.23 0.12 12.00
N LEU A 68 0.47 -0.73 11.25
CA LEU A 68 1.38 -0.32 10.19
C LEU A 68 0.74 -0.58 8.82
N PRO A 69 0.96 0.29 7.81
CA PRO A 69 0.47 0.03 6.47
C PRO A 69 1.03 -1.30 5.96
N PHE A 70 0.14 -2.18 5.51
CA PHE A 70 0.48 -3.53 5.06
C PHE A 70 -0.02 -3.75 3.63
N TRP A 71 0.82 -4.32 2.79
CA TRP A 71 0.45 -4.70 1.44
C TRP A 71 1.02 -6.07 1.08
N ASN A 72 0.13 -7.01 0.72
CA ASN A 72 0.43 -8.37 0.31
C ASN A 72 1.28 -9.20 1.31
N ASP A 73 2.58 -8.91 1.40
CA ASP A 73 3.56 -9.67 2.16
C ASP A 73 4.54 -8.83 2.99
N HIS A 74 4.31 -7.51 3.10
CA HIS A 74 5.14 -6.61 3.90
C HIS A 74 4.32 -5.53 4.59
N PHE A 75 4.96 -4.93 5.60
CA PHE A 75 4.54 -3.67 6.20
C PHE A 75 5.67 -2.64 6.11
N VAL A 76 5.32 -1.36 6.24
CA VAL A 76 6.31 -0.27 6.33
C VAL A 76 6.37 0.30 7.74
N CYS A 77 7.54 0.80 8.15
CA CYS A 77 7.74 1.46 9.43
C CYS A 77 8.71 2.64 9.31
N ASP A 78 8.81 3.44 10.38
CA ASP A 78 9.69 4.60 10.51
C ASP A 78 11.13 4.21 10.95
N GLY A 79 11.52 2.96 10.71
CA GLY A 79 12.78 2.38 11.21
C GLY A 79 12.63 1.67 12.55
N SER A 80 11.41 1.55 13.08
CA SER A 80 11.13 0.68 14.23
C SER A 80 9.78 -0.01 14.12
N ALA A 81 9.71 -1.27 14.54
CA ALA A 81 8.46 -2.01 14.60
C ALA A 81 8.48 -3.02 15.75
N ALA A 82 7.33 -3.22 16.40
CA ALA A 82 7.11 -4.34 17.30
C ALA A 82 5.99 -5.19 16.71
N VAL A 83 6.29 -6.46 16.42
CA VAL A 83 5.36 -7.36 15.75
C VAL A 83 5.02 -8.49 16.70
N SER A 84 3.76 -8.54 17.13
CA SER A 84 3.24 -9.65 17.93
C SER A 84 3.19 -10.92 17.10
N VAL A 85 3.74 -12.00 17.65
CA VAL A 85 3.92 -13.30 16.99
C VAL A 85 3.65 -14.43 17.97
N THR A 86 3.55 -15.67 17.48
CA THR A 86 3.60 -16.86 18.33
C THR A 86 5.02 -17.39 18.41
N PRO A 87 5.36 -18.23 19.41
CA PRO A 87 6.64 -18.94 19.40
C PRO A 87 6.83 -19.73 18.10
N GLY A 88 8.03 -19.68 17.55
CA GLY A 88 8.36 -20.30 16.26
C GLY A 88 9.52 -19.63 15.54
N GLU A 89 9.90 -20.21 14.40
CA GLU A 89 10.92 -19.68 13.49
C GLU A 89 10.28 -18.71 12.49
N TYR A 90 10.95 -17.59 12.27
CA TYR A 90 10.55 -16.58 11.30
C TYR A 90 11.71 -16.21 10.37
N SER A 91 11.38 -15.94 9.12
CA SER A 91 12.30 -15.31 8.16
C SER A 91 11.92 -13.85 7.93
N TRP A 92 12.91 -13.00 7.73
CA TRP A 92 12.70 -11.57 7.50
C TRP A 92 13.57 -11.02 6.37
N GLU A 93 13.03 -10.03 5.67
CA GLU A 93 13.75 -9.20 4.70
C GLU A 93 13.48 -7.72 5.01
N ILE A 94 14.50 -6.87 4.93
CA ILE A 94 14.40 -5.41 5.12
C ILE A 94 14.90 -4.72 3.86
N GLU A 95 14.12 -3.78 3.34
CA GLU A 95 14.42 -3.06 2.11
C GLU A 95 14.01 -1.58 2.19
N ARG A 96 14.67 -0.75 1.38
CA ARG A 96 14.39 0.68 1.22
C ARG A 96 14.70 1.10 -0.22
N GLY A 97 13.76 0.89 -1.14
CA GLY A 97 13.99 1.18 -2.55
C GLY A 97 15.15 0.41 -3.19
N PRO A 98 15.51 0.70 -4.46
CA PRO A 98 16.56 0.02 -5.20
C PRO A 98 17.98 0.52 -4.89
N GLU A 99 18.11 1.65 -4.19
CA GLU A 99 19.40 2.31 -3.92
C GLU A 99 20.05 1.85 -2.61
N TYR A 100 19.39 0.95 -1.87
CA TYR A 100 19.89 0.38 -0.62
C TYR A 100 20.09 -1.14 -0.73
N GLN A 101 21.01 -1.66 0.06
CA GLN A 101 21.18 -3.11 0.17
C GLN A 101 19.95 -3.77 0.81
N ARG A 102 19.53 -4.91 0.27
CA ARG A 102 18.54 -5.77 0.92
C ARG A 102 19.19 -6.55 2.07
N LEU A 103 18.58 -6.53 3.24
CA LEU A 103 18.99 -7.36 4.38
C LEU A 103 18.06 -8.54 4.52
N ILE A 104 18.60 -9.70 4.88
CA ILE A 104 17.85 -10.96 5.03
C ILE A 104 18.34 -11.68 6.29
N GLY A 105 17.44 -12.39 6.98
CA GLY A 105 17.83 -13.31 8.02
C GLY A 105 16.66 -14.10 8.60
N THR A 106 16.93 -14.78 9.70
CA THR A 106 15.93 -15.54 10.47
C THR A 106 15.96 -15.12 11.94
N VAL A 107 14.92 -15.51 12.68
CA VAL A 107 14.84 -15.34 14.14
C VAL A 107 13.95 -16.43 14.72
N ASP A 108 14.41 -17.04 15.80
CA ASP A 108 13.61 -17.95 16.61
C ASP A 108 12.99 -17.19 17.78
N VAL A 109 11.70 -17.39 17.98
CA VAL A 109 10.94 -16.80 19.07
C VAL A 109 10.56 -17.91 20.05
N GLU A 110 11.15 -17.89 21.22
CA GLU A 110 10.78 -18.79 22.32
C GLU A 110 9.61 -18.20 23.12
N SER A 111 8.83 -19.06 23.80
CA SER A 111 7.69 -18.57 24.59
C SER A 111 8.12 -17.63 25.71
N GLY A 112 7.40 -16.52 25.83
CA GLY A 112 7.72 -15.45 26.79
C GLY A 112 8.97 -14.62 26.44
N THR A 113 9.53 -14.76 25.24
CA THR A 113 10.67 -13.94 24.78
C THR A 113 10.22 -12.84 23.83
N SER A 114 11.12 -11.87 23.62
CA SER A 114 10.92 -10.83 22.61
C SER A 114 12.25 -10.45 21.95
N PRO A 115 12.70 -11.22 20.95
CA PRO A 115 13.99 -10.98 20.31
C PRO A 115 14.03 -9.60 19.64
N SER A 116 15.23 -9.00 19.62
CA SER A 116 15.47 -7.71 18.99
C SER A 116 16.37 -7.87 17.77
N ILE A 117 15.87 -7.44 16.61
CA ILE A 117 16.60 -7.36 15.36
C ILE A 117 17.02 -5.91 15.16
N LYS A 118 18.31 -5.65 15.39
CA LYS A 118 18.93 -4.35 15.11
C LYS A 118 19.83 -4.48 13.90
N LYS A 119 19.56 -3.69 12.86
CA LYS A 119 20.26 -3.79 11.57
C LYS A 119 20.59 -2.42 11.00
N GLN A 120 21.79 -2.33 10.43
CA GLN A 120 22.18 -1.19 9.61
C GLN A 120 21.89 -1.53 8.14
N ILE A 121 21.16 -0.66 7.45
CA ILE A 121 20.93 -0.74 6.01
C ILE A 121 21.78 0.33 5.32
N ASP A 122 22.62 -0.09 4.37
CA ASP A 122 23.56 0.79 3.70
C ASP A 122 23.03 1.16 2.32
N ARG A 123 23.16 2.45 1.98
CA ARG A 123 22.95 2.94 0.63
C ARG A 123 24.10 2.46 -0.26
N ILE A 124 23.78 1.87 -1.40
CA ILE A 124 24.75 1.36 -2.38
C ILE A 124 25.01 2.35 -3.53
N THR A 125 24.08 3.28 -3.79
CA THR A 125 24.23 4.34 -4.80
C THR A 125 23.31 5.53 -4.50
N SER A 126 23.58 6.68 -5.11
CA SER A 126 22.72 7.86 -5.13
C SER A 126 22.44 8.25 -6.58
N LEU A 127 21.37 7.73 -7.16
CA LEU A 127 20.95 8.04 -8.53
C LEU A 127 20.50 9.50 -8.66
N ARG A 128 20.09 10.13 -7.56
CA ARG A 128 19.84 11.58 -7.52
C ARG A 128 21.08 12.39 -7.87
N ASP A 129 22.26 11.96 -7.44
CA ASP A 129 23.52 12.65 -7.76
C ASP A 129 23.82 12.61 -9.28
N GLU A 130 23.17 11.68 -9.99
CA GLU A 130 23.21 11.53 -11.45
C GLU A 130 21.99 12.15 -12.16
N GLY A 131 21.09 12.83 -11.42
CA GLY A 131 19.91 13.49 -11.98
C GLY A 131 18.69 12.59 -12.19
N TRP A 132 18.71 11.36 -11.65
CA TRP A 132 17.55 10.48 -11.63
C TRP A 132 16.68 10.72 -10.39
N PHE A 133 15.38 10.50 -10.54
CA PHE A 133 14.41 10.62 -9.45
C PHE A 133 13.68 9.29 -9.27
N SER A 134 13.45 8.91 -8.02
CA SER A 134 12.71 7.69 -7.67
C SER A 134 11.20 7.98 -7.65
N GLY A 135 10.39 7.14 -8.29
CA GLY A 135 8.95 7.34 -8.27
C GLY A 135 8.17 6.06 -8.47
N ASP A 136 6.99 6.01 -7.87
CA ASP A 136 5.95 5.02 -8.18
C ASP A 136 4.83 5.78 -8.88
N LEU A 137 4.61 5.49 -10.17
CA LEU A 137 3.66 6.22 -11.01
C LEU A 137 2.27 5.55 -11.09
N HIS A 138 2.07 4.44 -10.39
CA HIS A 138 0.82 3.67 -10.46
C HIS A 138 0.30 3.32 -9.04
N VAL A 139 -0.03 4.38 -8.29
CA VAL A 139 -0.33 4.23 -6.86
C VAL A 139 -1.83 4.15 -6.58
N HIS A 140 -2.30 2.96 -6.23
CA HIS A 140 -3.66 2.69 -5.73
C HIS A 140 -3.64 2.49 -4.20
N ARG A 141 -3.27 3.51 -3.45
CA ARG A 141 -3.11 3.47 -1.98
C ARG A 141 -3.86 4.61 -1.29
N PRO A 142 -4.31 4.44 -0.04
CA PRO A 142 -4.94 5.54 0.71
C PRO A 142 -3.99 6.72 0.85
N VAL A 143 -4.48 7.95 0.60
CA VAL A 143 -3.68 9.19 0.69
C VAL A 143 -2.99 9.33 2.06
N ALA A 144 -3.65 8.91 3.14
CA ALA A 144 -3.12 8.98 4.51
C ALA A 144 -1.88 8.08 4.74
N GLU A 145 -1.58 7.13 3.86
CA GLU A 145 -0.43 6.23 3.96
C GLU A 145 0.76 6.67 3.08
N ILE A 146 0.55 7.62 2.15
CA ILE A 146 1.48 7.89 1.06
C ILE A 146 2.83 8.38 1.56
N GLU A 147 2.87 9.30 2.51
CA GLU A 147 4.13 9.79 3.07
C GLU A 147 4.97 8.66 3.68
N SER A 148 4.34 7.77 4.45
CA SER A 148 5.00 6.61 5.05
C SER A 148 5.53 5.63 4.00
N LEU A 149 4.77 5.40 2.92
CA LEU A 149 5.16 4.52 1.82
C LEU A 149 6.34 5.10 1.03
N MET A 150 6.25 6.37 0.66
CA MET A 150 7.33 7.08 -0.04
C MET A 150 8.59 7.15 0.81
N LEU A 151 8.47 7.41 2.11
CA LEU A 151 9.60 7.38 3.02
C LEU A 151 10.23 6.00 3.08
N ALA A 152 9.45 4.93 3.20
CA ALA A 152 9.96 3.57 3.31
C ALA A 152 10.65 3.06 2.05
N GLU A 153 10.24 3.52 0.87
CA GLU A 153 10.80 3.15 -0.43
C GLU A 153 11.80 4.17 -1.00
N ASP A 154 12.06 5.24 -0.25
CA ASP A 154 12.90 6.36 -0.66
C ASP A 154 12.44 7.07 -1.96
N LEU A 155 11.13 7.18 -2.18
CA LEU A 155 10.51 7.76 -3.39
C LEU A 155 10.44 9.29 -3.37
N ASP A 156 10.84 9.93 -4.47
CA ASP A 156 10.67 11.38 -4.68
C ASP A 156 9.27 11.77 -5.07
N PHE A 157 8.63 10.93 -5.89
CA PHE A 157 7.36 11.28 -6.52
C PHE A 157 6.36 10.13 -6.50
N ALA A 158 5.10 10.45 -6.17
CA ALA A 158 3.98 9.50 -6.21
C ALA A 158 2.65 10.18 -6.58
N PRO A 159 2.09 9.96 -7.79
CA PRO A 159 0.74 10.35 -8.15
C PRO A 159 -0.26 9.28 -7.69
N VAL A 160 -1.16 9.67 -6.79
CA VAL A 160 -2.18 8.80 -6.18
C VAL A 160 -3.41 8.75 -7.07
N ILE A 161 -3.68 7.59 -7.65
CA ILE A 161 -4.82 7.35 -8.53
C ILE A 161 -6.09 7.27 -7.68
N GLY A 162 -6.99 8.22 -7.90
CA GLY A 162 -8.22 8.38 -7.12
C GLY A 162 -9.52 8.18 -7.92
N TRP A 163 -9.42 8.04 -9.24
CA TRP A 163 -10.56 7.84 -10.14
C TRP A 163 -10.13 7.08 -11.39
N TRP A 164 -11.05 6.32 -11.98
CA TRP A 164 -10.81 5.47 -13.15
C TRP A 164 -12.08 5.32 -13.99
N ASN A 165 -12.17 4.36 -14.92
CA ASN A 165 -13.27 4.11 -15.87
C ASN A 165 -14.67 3.79 -15.27
N THR A 166 -14.94 4.23 -14.05
CA THR A 166 -16.27 4.34 -13.45
C THR A 166 -16.78 5.78 -13.60
N PRO A 167 -18.10 6.03 -13.45
CA PRO A 167 -18.61 7.39 -13.42
C PRO A 167 -17.83 8.23 -12.41
N ALA A 168 -17.31 9.37 -12.86
CA ALA A 168 -16.54 10.24 -11.99
C ALA A 168 -17.37 10.59 -10.75
N PRO A 169 -16.78 10.56 -9.54
CA PRO A 169 -17.47 11.08 -8.38
C PRO A 169 -17.85 12.54 -8.65
N ASP A 170 -19.04 12.97 -8.23
CA ASP A 170 -19.41 14.38 -8.22
C ASP A 170 -18.55 15.10 -7.16
N ALA A 171 -17.31 15.37 -7.55
CA ALA A 171 -16.29 15.95 -6.71
C ALA A 171 -16.14 17.44 -7.06
N PRO A 172 -16.07 18.32 -6.05
CA PRO A 172 -15.71 19.71 -6.29
C PRO A 172 -14.29 19.76 -6.88
N THR A 173 -14.01 20.83 -7.63
CA THR A 173 -12.63 21.13 -8.04
C THR A 173 -11.79 21.30 -6.78
N ALA A 174 -10.74 20.51 -6.62
CA ALA A 174 -9.80 20.61 -5.51
C ALA A 174 -9.05 21.94 -5.57
N ASP A 175 -8.73 22.53 -4.42
CA ASP A 175 -7.90 23.73 -4.36
C ASP A 175 -6.41 23.45 -4.61
N GLN A 176 -5.98 22.27 -4.16
CA GLN A 176 -4.61 21.79 -4.22
C GLN A 176 -4.62 20.29 -4.51
N THR A 177 -3.71 19.86 -5.38
CA THR A 177 -3.47 18.45 -5.70
C THR A 177 -2.03 18.03 -5.46
N GLU A 178 -1.10 18.97 -5.30
CA GLU A 178 0.33 18.69 -5.09
C GLU A 178 0.72 18.96 -3.64
N PHE A 179 1.39 18.01 -2.99
CA PHE A 179 1.76 18.08 -1.58
C PHE A 179 3.25 17.79 -1.42
N HIS A 180 3.97 18.72 -0.79
CA HIS A 180 5.41 18.63 -0.52
C HIS A 180 5.65 18.26 0.93
N PHE A 181 6.61 17.38 1.17
CA PHE A 181 7.01 16.98 2.52
C PHE A 181 8.46 16.49 2.54
N GLY A 182 9.06 16.45 3.73
CA GLY A 182 10.49 16.22 3.88
C GLY A 182 11.30 17.30 3.14
N ASP A 183 12.49 16.92 2.66
CA ASP A 183 13.39 17.88 2.01
C ASP A 183 13.09 18.06 0.52
N ASN A 184 12.56 17.02 -0.15
CA ASN A 184 12.50 16.97 -1.62
C ASN A 184 11.40 16.05 -2.19
N ARG A 185 10.39 15.65 -1.39
CA ARG A 185 9.39 14.68 -1.83
C ARG A 185 8.06 15.35 -2.15
N VAL A 186 7.41 14.84 -3.20
CA VAL A 186 6.14 15.34 -3.70
C VAL A 186 5.20 14.19 -3.96
N TYR A 187 4.00 14.22 -3.39
CA TYR A 187 2.91 13.38 -3.88
C TYR A 187 1.80 14.23 -4.46
N CYS A 188 1.09 13.67 -5.43
CA CYS A 188 -0.05 14.32 -6.04
C CYS A 188 -1.32 13.51 -5.81
N THR A 189 -2.42 14.17 -5.47
CA THR A 189 -3.77 13.59 -5.53
C THR A 189 -4.45 13.97 -6.84
N GLY A 190 -5.60 13.37 -7.11
CA GLY A 190 -6.37 13.67 -8.32
C GLY A 190 -5.80 13.01 -9.58
N ALA A 191 -4.82 12.10 -9.45
CA ALA A 191 -4.43 11.28 -10.59
C ALA A 191 -5.59 10.35 -10.98
N GLY A 192 -5.68 10.07 -12.28
CA GLY A 192 -6.71 9.19 -12.82
C GLY A 192 -6.20 8.26 -13.89
N GLU A 193 -6.93 7.16 -14.08
CA GLU A 193 -6.60 6.10 -15.01
C GLU A 193 -7.72 5.90 -16.03
N ASP A 194 -7.41 6.04 -17.32
CA ASP A 194 -8.31 5.72 -18.43
C ASP A 194 -7.86 4.44 -19.13
N GLU A 195 -8.31 3.28 -18.64
CA GLU A 195 -8.03 1.93 -19.14
C GLU A 195 -9.10 1.41 -20.12
N ARG A 196 -8.68 1.12 -21.35
CA ARG A 196 -9.53 0.71 -22.48
C ARG A 196 -8.92 -0.47 -23.24
N GLU A 197 -9.61 -0.94 -24.28
CA GLU A 197 -9.16 -2.09 -25.10
C GLU A 197 -7.80 -1.86 -25.78
N GLY A 198 -7.44 -0.60 -26.03
CA GLY A 198 -6.16 -0.20 -26.63
C GLY A 198 -5.02 0.07 -25.65
N GLY A 199 -5.28 0.00 -24.33
CA GLY A 199 -4.33 0.30 -23.25
C GLY A 199 -4.87 1.30 -22.24
N ALA A 200 -4.01 1.84 -21.36
CA ALA A 200 -4.37 2.89 -20.41
C ALA A 200 -3.55 4.19 -20.57
N LEU A 201 -4.17 5.32 -20.26
CA LEU A 201 -3.49 6.59 -20.04
C LEU A 201 -3.70 7.03 -18.60
N LEU A 202 -2.62 7.47 -17.95
CA LEU A 202 -2.69 8.08 -16.63
C LEU A 202 -2.59 9.60 -16.76
N TYR A 203 -3.41 10.31 -15.97
CA TYR A 203 -3.44 11.77 -15.91
C TYR A 203 -2.99 12.22 -14.53
N PHE A 204 -1.90 12.98 -14.42
CA PHE A 204 -1.41 13.51 -13.14
C PHE A 204 -1.63 15.03 -13.06
N GLY A 205 -1.99 15.50 -11.85
CA GLY A 205 -2.15 16.92 -11.54
C GLY A 205 -3.55 17.50 -11.74
N LEU A 206 -4.53 16.70 -12.19
CA LEU A 206 -5.88 17.20 -12.43
C LEU A 206 -6.61 17.55 -11.11
N ARG A 207 -7.04 18.82 -11.00
CA ARG A 207 -7.83 19.33 -9.86
C ARG A 207 -9.29 18.83 -9.83
N LYS A 208 -9.76 18.24 -10.93
CA LYS A 208 -11.12 17.69 -11.07
C LYS A 208 -11.03 16.42 -11.92
N PRO A 209 -11.65 15.31 -11.49
CA PRO A 209 -11.73 14.08 -12.29
C PRO A 209 -12.37 14.32 -13.65
N LEU A 210 -11.93 13.56 -14.66
CA LEU A 210 -12.63 13.49 -15.94
C LEU A 210 -13.80 12.50 -15.83
N ASP A 211 -14.92 12.81 -16.46
CA ASP A 211 -15.99 11.84 -16.64
C ASP A 211 -15.62 10.88 -17.77
N LEU A 212 -15.11 9.70 -17.39
CA LEU A 212 -14.72 8.64 -18.32
C LEU A 212 -15.90 7.73 -18.72
N THR A 213 -17.14 8.10 -18.38
CA THR A 213 -18.33 7.29 -18.70
C THR A 213 -18.52 7.18 -20.20
N VAL A 214 -18.49 5.95 -20.70
CA VAL A 214 -18.64 5.64 -22.13
C VAL A 214 -19.59 4.49 -22.35
N ARG A 215 -20.18 4.42 -23.55
CA ARG A 215 -21.05 3.30 -23.95
C ARG A 215 -20.26 2.09 -24.46
N SER A 216 -19.00 2.28 -24.83
CA SER A 216 -18.10 1.25 -25.35
C SER A 216 -16.68 1.57 -24.89
N ARG A 217 -15.89 0.54 -24.60
CA ARG A 217 -14.46 0.70 -24.27
C ARG A 217 -13.63 1.14 -25.48
N GLU A 218 -14.13 0.93 -26.69
CA GLU A 218 -13.49 1.32 -27.96
C GLU A 218 -13.80 2.75 -28.40
N PHE A 219 -14.85 3.38 -27.84
CA PHE A 219 -15.29 4.70 -28.31
C PHE A 219 -15.89 5.57 -27.19
N PRO A 220 -15.53 6.87 -27.11
CA PRO A 220 -14.50 7.54 -27.91
C PRO A 220 -13.09 7.05 -27.59
N SER A 221 -12.15 7.32 -28.49
CA SER A 221 -10.71 7.12 -28.25
C SER A 221 -10.27 7.83 -26.95
N PRO A 222 -9.29 7.29 -26.20
CA PRO A 222 -8.66 7.98 -25.07
C PRO A 222 -8.25 9.43 -25.39
N MET A 223 -7.90 9.72 -26.65
CA MET A 223 -7.53 11.06 -27.09
C MET A 223 -8.64 12.10 -26.88
N HIS A 224 -9.92 11.69 -26.86
CA HIS A 224 -11.02 12.59 -26.49
C HIS A 224 -10.84 13.15 -25.07
N PHE A 225 -10.43 12.30 -24.13
CA PHE A 225 -10.21 12.66 -22.73
C PHE A 225 -8.89 13.39 -22.52
N VAL A 226 -7.86 13.09 -23.34
CA VAL A 226 -6.64 13.91 -23.42
C VAL A 226 -6.96 15.37 -23.78
N GLU A 227 -7.82 15.63 -24.75
CA GLU A 227 -8.25 17.00 -25.08
C GLU A 227 -9.12 17.63 -23.97
N ALA A 228 -9.90 16.82 -23.24
CA ALA A 228 -10.65 17.30 -22.08
C ALA A 228 -9.71 17.72 -20.93
N ALA A 229 -8.75 16.86 -20.60
CA ALA A 229 -7.71 17.10 -19.61
C ALA A 229 -6.90 18.36 -19.93
N THR A 230 -6.43 18.47 -21.18
CA THR A 230 -5.62 19.61 -21.65
C THR A 230 -6.40 20.94 -21.61
N ARG A 231 -7.71 20.91 -21.86
CA ARG A 231 -8.58 22.10 -21.73
C ARG A 231 -8.77 22.52 -20.28
N GLN A 232 -8.79 21.58 -19.35
CA GLN A 232 -8.87 21.84 -17.93
C GLN A 232 -7.54 22.36 -17.38
N ASP A 233 -6.43 21.75 -17.80
CA ASP A 233 -5.08 22.13 -17.42
C ASP A 233 -4.11 21.84 -18.58
N ALA A 234 -3.52 22.90 -19.15
CA ALA A 234 -2.55 22.79 -20.24
C ALA A 234 -1.24 22.11 -19.80
N HIS A 235 -1.00 21.99 -18.49
CA HIS A 235 0.17 21.37 -17.89
C HIS A 235 -0.08 19.95 -17.37
N VAL A 236 -1.27 19.38 -17.59
CA VAL A 236 -1.56 17.99 -17.20
C VAL A 236 -0.47 17.05 -17.71
N TRP A 237 0.02 16.20 -16.82
CA TRP A 237 1.00 15.18 -17.18
C TRP A 237 0.27 13.93 -17.64
N ILE A 238 0.55 13.47 -18.85
CA ILE A 238 -0.10 12.30 -19.44
C ILE A 238 0.94 11.22 -19.62
N ASP A 239 0.78 10.13 -18.87
CA ASP A 239 1.70 9.00 -18.84
C ASP A 239 1.10 7.80 -19.58
N ILE A 240 1.96 7.16 -20.40
CA ILE A 240 1.68 5.85 -20.99
C ILE A 240 2.28 4.80 -20.07
N GLU A 241 1.47 4.05 -19.33
CA GLU A 241 2.05 3.16 -18.32
C GLU A 241 2.70 1.89 -18.92
N LYS A 242 2.22 1.37 -20.06
CA LYS A 242 2.84 0.20 -20.74
C LYS A 242 3.13 0.43 -22.21
N PRO A 243 4.29 -0.04 -22.70
CA PRO A 243 4.72 0.25 -24.05
C PRO A 243 4.24 -0.80 -25.07
N PHE A 244 3.64 -1.92 -24.64
CA PHE A 244 3.12 -2.98 -25.51
C PHE A 244 1.64 -2.81 -25.92
N TRP A 245 0.99 -1.75 -25.44
CA TRP A 245 -0.42 -1.46 -25.71
C TRP A 245 -0.67 -1.06 -27.17
N TRP A 246 -1.84 -1.43 -27.70
CA TRP A 246 -2.15 -1.28 -29.13
C TRP A 246 -2.18 0.18 -29.59
N ASP A 247 -2.65 1.10 -28.74
CA ASP A 247 -2.83 2.51 -29.09
C ASP A 247 -1.56 3.36 -28.90
N VAL A 248 -0.51 2.81 -28.29
CA VAL A 248 0.74 3.54 -27.99
C VAL A 248 1.33 4.24 -29.22
N PRO A 249 1.43 3.62 -30.40
CA PRO A 249 1.93 4.32 -31.59
C PRO A 249 1.12 5.57 -31.94
N MET A 250 -0.20 5.53 -31.78
CA MET A 250 -1.09 6.67 -32.04
C MET A 250 -0.93 7.76 -30.97
N TRP A 251 -0.80 7.37 -29.71
CA TRP A 251 -0.55 8.31 -28.61
C TRP A 251 0.79 9.02 -28.75
N LEU A 252 1.86 8.31 -29.11
CA LEU A 252 3.17 8.88 -29.36
C LEU A 252 3.14 9.83 -30.58
N ALA A 253 2.50 9.41 -31.69
CA ALA A 253 2.37 10.23 -32.90
C ALA A 253 1.59 11.54 -32.66
N SER A 254 0.72 11.59 -31.64
CA SER A 254 -0.01 12.81 -31.29
C SER A 254 0.87 13.91 -30.69
N GLY A 255 2.06 13.57 -30.17
CA GLY A 255 2.94 14.49 -29.47
C GLY A 255 2.41 15.01 -28.11
N LYS A 256 1.36 14.39 -27.56
CA LYS A 256 0.68 14.86 -26.34
C LYS A 256 1.13 14.15 -25.05
N MET A 257 1.77 12.99 -25.16
CA MET A 257 2.23 12.20 -24.00
C MET A 257 3.53 12.78 -23.43
N LYS A 258 3.71 12.67 -22.11
CA LYS A 258 4.84 13.27 -21.36
C LYS A 258 5.84 12.24 -20.85
N SER A 259 5.38 11.02 -20.57
CA SER A 259 6.22 9.91 -20.15
C SER A 259 5.68 8.57 -20.62
N ILE A 260 6.53 7.56 -20.50
CA ILE A 260 6.18 6.17 -20.75
C ILE A 260 6.87 5.25 -19.73
N GLY A 261 6.12 4.32 -19.16
CA GLY A 261 6.64 3.27 -18.28
C GLY A 261 7.38 2.20 -19.07
N ILE A 262 8.64 1.96 -18.72
CA ILE A 262 9.44 0.83 -19.26
C ILE A 262 9.43 -0.34 -18.27
N ALA A 263 9.67 -0.04 -16.99
CA ALA A 263 9.46 -0.94 -15.87
C ALA A 263 8.08 -0.64 -15.25
N ASN A 264 7.05 -1.24 -15.84
CA ASN A 264 5.65 -0.98 -15.51
C ASN A 264 5.15 -1.87 -14.35
N ASN A 265 3.89 -1.68 -13.95
CA ASN A 265 3.28 -2.33 -12.78
C ASN A 265 3.13 -3.87 -12.90
N HIS A 266 3.41 -4.47 -14.07
CA HIS A 266 3.50 -5.93 -14.20
C HIS A 266 4.82 -6.48 -13.65
N MET A 267 5.85 -5.64 -13.47
CA MET A 267 7.14 -6.01 -12.90
C MET A 267 7.08 -5.94 -11.38
N ASN A 268 6.73 -7.05 -10.75
CA ASN A 268 6.50 -7.12 -9.31
C ASN A 268 7.79 -7.56 -8.59
N ARG A 269 7.88 -7.27 -7.28
CA ARG A 269 9.03 -7.63 -6.44
C ARG A 269 9.51 -9.09 -6.61
N SER A 270 8.58 -10.03 -6.61
CA SER A 270 8.87 -11.47 -6.61
C SER A 270 8.40 -12.19 -7.89
N GLY A 271 8.02 -11.45 -8.94
CA GLY A 271 7.47 -12.06 -10.14
C GLY A 271 7.08 -11.06 -11.22
N MET A 272 6.37 -11.57 -12.23
CA MET A 272 5.85 -10.78 -13.35
C MET A 272 4.37 -11.13 -13.55
N LEU A 273 3.50 -10.14 -13.71
CA LEU A 273 2.16 -10.38 -14.25
C LEU A 273 2.29 -10.73 -15.73
N ALA A 274 2.21 -12.02 -16.04
CA ALA A 274 2.64 -12.58 -17.32
C ALA A 274 1.63 -12.40 -18.47
N SER A 275 0.98 -11.24 -18.59
CA SER A 275 0.06 -10.91 -19.69
C SER A 275 0.37 -9.55 -20.32
N GLU A 276 0.05 -9.40 -21.60
CA GLU A 276 -0.03 -8.12 -22.30
C GLU A 276 -1.49 -7.65 -22.38
N ALA A 277 -2.15 -7.54 -21.23
CA ALA A 277 -3.55 -7.08 -21.16
C ALA A 277 -3.73 -5.78 -21.97
N TRP A 278 -4.73 -5.75 -22.85
CA TRP A 278 -5.06 -4.64 -23.76
C TRP A 278 -3.94 -4.29 -24.77
N GLY A 279 -3.00 -5.21 -24.99
CA GLY A 279 -1.85 -4.97 -25.84
C GLY A 279 -1.55 -6.10 -26.81
N LYS A 280 -0.45 -5.92 -27.54
CA LYS A 280 0.03 -6.89 -28.51
C LYS A 280 0.65 -8.07 -27.75
N PRO A 281 0.14 -9.30 -27.92
CA PRO A 281 0.67 -10.46 -27.22
C PRO A 281 2.09 -10.77 -27.69
N ARG A 282 2.93 -11.22 -26.76
CA ARG A 282 4.25 -11.78 -27.09
C ARG A 282 4.11 -13.20 -27.65
N ASP A 283 5.15 -13.68 -28.35
CA ASP A 283 5.31 -15.11 -28.61
C ASP A 283 5.83 -15.78 -27.33
N GLU A 284 4.98 -16.50 -26.60
CA GLU A 284 5.34 -17.10 -25.32
C GLU A 284 6.30 -18.28 -25.42
N GLN A 285 6.40 -18.94 -26.58
CA GLN A 285 7.37 -20.02 -26.78
C GLN A 285 8.78 -19.43 -26.90
N ARG A 286 8.89 -18.29 -27.58
CA ARG A 286 10.15 -17.57 -27.75
C ARG A 286 10.52 -16.70 -26.55
N LEU A 287 9.51 -16.08 -25.92
CA LEU A 287 9.62 -15.17 -24.79
C LEU A 287 8.81 -15.70 -23.59
N PRO A 288 9.29 -16.77 -22.92
CA PRO A 288 8.59 -17.36 -21.79
C PRO A 288 8.68 -16.49 -20.53
N ALA A 289 7.70 -16.65 -19.64
CA ALA A 289 7.74 -16.07 -18.30
C ALA A 289 8.97 -16.59 -17.50
N PRO A 290 9.49 -15.82 -16.51
CA PRO A 290 9.02 -14.51 -16.08
C PRO A 290 9.62 -13.33 -16.88
N ARG A 291 10.66 -13.55 -17.68
CA ARG A 291 11.39 -12.47 -18.36
C ARG A 291 10.79 -12.05 -19.70
N GLY A 292 9.92 -12.89 -20.27
CA GLY A 292 9.36 -12.71 -21.61
C GLY A 292 8.68 -11.36 -21.83
N ASN A 293 7.87 -10.87 -20.88
CA ASN A 293 7.21 -9.57 -20.99
C ASN A 293 8.23 -8.41 -21.05
N GLY A 294 9.26 -8.43 -20.20
CA GLY A 294 10.31 -7.40 -20.20
C GLY A 294 11.15 -7.39 -21.49
N PHE A 295 11.46 -8.56 -22.05
CA PHE A 295 12.11 -8.65 -23.36
C PHE A 295 11.17 -8.22 -24.49
N TRP A 296 9.89 -8.56 -24.41
CA TRP A 296 8.90 -8.16 -25.39
C TRP A 296 8.78 -6.64 -25.50
N THR A 297 8.74 -5.94 -24.37
CA THR A 297 8.76 -4.47 -24.30
C THR A 297 9.94 -3.85 -25.04
N GLN A 298 11.11 -4.50 -25.05
CA GLN A 298 12.27 -4.01 -25.81
C GLN A 298 12.13 -4.34 -27.28
N GLU A 299 11.73 -5.57 -27.62
CA GLU A 299 11.69 -6.05 -28.99
C GLU A 299 10.74 -5.26 -29.89
N ILE A 300 9.58 -4.84 -29.37
CA ILE A 300 8.61 -4.07 -30.16
C ILE A 300 9.15 -2.72 -30.69
N TYR A 301 10.27 -2.21 -30.17
CA TYR A 301 10.86 -0.94 -30.61
C TYR A 301 12.27 -1.05 -31.22
N TYR A 302 12.97 -2.16 -31.00
CA TYR A 302 14.39 -2.29 -31.38
C TYR A 302 14.67 -3.39 -32.43
N HIS A 303 13.65 -4.09 -32.94
CA HIS A 303 13.81 -5.20 -33.88
C HIS A 303 12.93 -5.08 -35.13
#